data_AF-A0A519W9A1-F1
#
_entry.id   AF-A0A519W9A1-F1
#
_cell.length_a   1.000
_cell.length_b   1.000
_cell.length_c   1.000
_cell.angle_alpha   90.00
_cell.angle_beta   90.00
_cell.angle_gamma   90.00
#
_symmetry.space_group_name_H-M   'P 1'
#
loop_
_entity.id
_entity.type
_entity.pdbx_description
1 polymer ?
#
loop_
_entity_poly.entity_id
_entity_poly.type
_entity_poly.pdbx_seq_one_letter_code
_entity_poly.pdbx_strand_id
1 'polypeptide(L)'
;GVTWANRLNAGYGYAYGSSTSLPFVRQFFAGGSNDIRAFKARSLGPGTFKVADTVRFADQGGDVKLMLNTELRFKIVSVLYGALFADAGNVWLRKEDPKRPGSEFKAKNILNELAVGTGAGLRVDASIFVIRLDVAFPVRKPYLPEGQRWVFDQVSFGSSAWRRENLIYNIGIGYPF
;
A
#
# COMPACT_ATOMS: atom_id res chain seq x y z
N GLY A 1 -4.99 -18.92 20.23
CA GLY A 1 -5.39 -17.55 20.55
C GLY A 1 -5.49 -16.73 19.28
N VAL A 2 -6.18 -15.59 19.36
CA VAL A 2 -6.24 -14.57 18.31
C VAL A 2 -5.26 -13.46 18.68
N THR A 3 -4.48 -12.97 17.72
CA THR A 3 -3.53 -11.89 17.90
C THR A 3 -3.92 -10.73 17.01
N TRP A 4 -4.00 -9.53 17.58
CA TRP A 4 -4.21 -8.30 16.83
C TRP A 4 -2.89 -7.54 16.74
N ALA A 5 -2.38 -7.37 15.52
CA ALA A 5 -1.10 -6.72 15.24
C ALA A 5 -1.33 -5.44 14.43
N ASN A 6 -0.61 -4.37 14.78
CA ASN A 6 -0.75 -3.06 14.15
C ASN A 6 0.62 -2.43 13.91
N ARG A 7 0.76 -1.68 12.82
CA ARG A 7 1.94 -0.88 12.52
C ARG A 7 1.54 0.48 11.97
N LEU A 8 2.20 1.51 12.47
CA LEU A 8 2.23 2.86 11.91
C LEU A 8 3.64 3.12 11.36
N ASN A 9 3.74 3.54 10.10
CA ASN A 9 4.98 4.00 9.50
C ASN A 9 4.77 5.38 8.90
N ALA A 10 5.43 6.38 9.46
CA ALA A 10 5.36 7.76 9.00
C ALA A 10 6.77 8.28 8.75
N GLY A 11 6.91 9.14 7.74
CA GLY A 11 8.19 9.73 7.36
C GLY A 11 8.01 11.10 6.74
N TYR A 12 8.97 11.97 7.00
CA TYR A 12 9.05 13.29 6.37
C TYR A 12 10.52 13.55 6.03
N GLY A 13 10.80 13.89 4.78
CA GLY A 13 12.13 14.25 4.33
C GLY A 13 12.11 15.63 3.67
N TYR A 14 13.21 16.34 3.89
CA TYR A 14 13.39 17.69 3.40
C TYR A 14 14.70 17.77 2.63
N ALA A 15 14.63 18.20 1.37
CA ALA A 15 15.82 18.47 0.57
C ALA A 15 16.29 19.90 0.83
N TYR A 16 17.53 20.04 1.30
CA TYR A 16 18.16 21.36 1.49
C TYR A 16 18.78 21.88 0.19
N GLY A 17 18.85 23.20 0.02
CA GLY A 17 19.39 23.86 -1.16
C GLY A 17 18.34 24.13 -2.25
N SER A 18 18.74 23.98 -3.52
CA SER A 18 17.90 24.32 -4.69
C SER A 18 16.90 23.24 -5.11
N SER A 19 16.88 22.09 -4.43
CA SER A 19 16.00 20.98 -4.77
C SER A 19 14.61 21.14 -4.13
N THR A 20 13.56 20.94 -4.92
CA THR A 20 12.18 21.02 -4.42
C THR A 20 11.68 19.72 -3.78
N SER A 21 12.34 18.60 -4.06
CA SER A 21 12.07 17.25 -3.54
C SER A 21 13.37 16.49 -3.23
N LEU A 22 13.28 15.39 -2.48
CA LEU A 22 14.44 14.53 -2.19
C LEU A 22 14.97 13.89 -3.48
N PRO A 23 16.29 13.62 -3.58
CA PRO A 23 16.81 12.72 -4.60
C PRO A 23 16.07 11.39 -4.54
N PHE A 24 15.69 10.85 -5.71
CA PHE A 24 14.84 9.66 -5.83
C PHE A 24 15.29 8.46 -4.96
N VAL A 25 16.61 8.24 -4.86
CA VAL A 25 17.20 7.16 -4.02
C VAL A 25 16.95 7.32 -2.51
N ARG A 26 16.52 8.50 -2.06
CA ARG A 26 16.15 8.82 -0.67
C ARG A 26 14.66 9.05 -0.48
N GLN A 27 13.86 8.95 -1.53
CA GLN A 27 12.41 9.10 -1.44
C GLN A 27 11.77 7.88 -0.77
N PHE A 28 10.63 8.12 -0.14
CA PHE A 28 9.75 7.07 0.34
C PHE A 28 8.96 6.48 -0.83
N PHE A 29 8.65 5.18 -0.74
CA PHE A 29 7.83 4.46 -1.71
C PHE A 29 6.62 3.85 -1.01
N ALA A 30 5.53 3.64 -1.78
CA ALA A 30 4.34 2.95 -1.29
C ALA A 30 3.91 1.77 -2.16
N GLY A 31 3.34 0.75 -1.50
CA GLY A 31 2.83 -0.48 -2.11
C GLY A 31 3.79 -1.68 -1.97
N GLY A 32 3.25 -2.90 -2.14
CA GLY A 32 3.98 -4.16 -2.04
C GLY A 32 3.73 -4.93 -0.74
N SER A 33 4.36 -6.10 -0.63
CA SER A 33 4.07 -7.12 0.40
C SER A 33 4.28 -6.67 1.85
N ASN A 34 5.18 -5.71 2.06
CA ASN A 34 5.53 -5.17 3.38
C ASN A 34 4.97 -3.76 3.62
N ASP A 35 4.03 -3.29 2.79
CA ASP A 35 3.49 -1.93 2.85
C ASP A 35 1.96 -1.93 2.66
N ILE A 36 1.44 -1.63 1.47
CA ILE A 36 0.02 -1.84 1.13
C ILE A 36 -0.06 -2.99 0.13
N ARG A 37 -0.49 -4.16 0.61
CA ARG A 37 -0.42 -5.42 -0.14
C ARG A 37 -1.29 -5.44 -1.40
N ALA A 38 -2.33 -4.61 -1.41
CA ALA A 38 -3.28 -4.47 -2.52
C ALA A 38 -2.74 -3.68 -3.73
N PHE A 39 -1.54 -3.09 -3.62
CA PHE A 39 -0.91 -2.34 -4.70
C PHE A 39 0.48 -2.88 -5.00
N LYS A 40 0.89 -2.80 -6.27
CA LYS A 40 2.22 -3.24 -6.69
C LYS A 40 3.30 -2.44 -5.96
N ALA A 41 4.45 -3.06 -5.76
CA ALA A 41 5.57 -2.40 -5.10
C ALA A 41 5.91 -1.09 -5.80
N ARG A 42 6.04 0.00 -5.02
CA ARG A 42 6.47 1.34 -5.46
C ARG A 42 5.53 2.03 -6.46
N SER A 43 4.34 1.48 -6.72
CA SER A 43 3.43 2.01 -7.74
C SER A 43 2.45 3.06 -7.23
N LEU A 44 2.44 3.34 -5.92
CA LEU A 44 1.42 4.17 -5.29
C LEU A 44 1.90 5.60 -5.03
N GLY A 45 1.04 6.57 -5.32
CA GLY A 45 1.32 7.99 -5.16
C GLY A 45 2.23 8.55 -6.27
N PRO A 46 2.82 9.73 -6.07
CA PRO A 46 2.57 10.62 -4.94
C PRO A 46 1.15 11.21 -4.94
N GLY A 47 0.50 11.27 -3.78
CA GLY A 47 -0.84 11.81 -3.61
C GLY A 47 -1.86 11.09 -4.49
N THR A 48 -2.54 11.84 -5.36
CA THR A 48 -3.54 11.29 -6.29
C THR A 48 -2.98 10.96 -7.67
N PHE A 49 -1.68 11.17 -7.90
CA PHE A 49 -1.08 10.89 -9.19
C PHE A 49 -1.07 9.40 -9.50
N LYS A 50 -1.35 9.05 -10.77
CA LYS A 50 -1.28 7.69 -11.30
C LYS A 50 -0.47 7.68 -12.58
N VAL A 51 0.51 6.78 -12.62
CA VAL A 51 1.22 6.46 -13.86
C VAL A 51 0.27 5.74 -14.82
N ALA A 52 0.40 5.99 -16.12
CA ALA A 52 -0.36 5.28 -17.14
C ALA A 52 -0.20 3.75 -17.00
N ASP A 53 -1.29 3.00 -17.20
CA ASP A 53 -1.31 1.53 -17.03
C ASP A 53 -0.37 0.79 -18.01
N THR A 54 0.09 1.46 -19.07
CA THR A 54 1.06 0.94 -20.04
C THR A 54 2.49 0.86 -19.49
N VAL A 55 2.78 1.57 -18.40
CA VAL A 55 4.11 1.57 -17.79
C VAL A 55 4.28 0.32 -16.94
N ARG A 56 5.22 -0.53 -17.34
CA ARG A 56 5.50 -1.81 -16.65
C ARG A 56 6.08 -1.63 -15.24
N PHE A 57 6.88 -0.59 -15.04
CA PHE A 57 7.53 -0.28 -13.76
C PHE A 57 7.22 1.16 -13.36
N ALA A 58 6.19 1.33 -12.54
CA ALA A 58 5.87 2.62 -11.95
C ALA A 58 6.71 2.78 -10.68
N ASP A 59 7.78 3.55 -10.77
CA ASP A 59 8.65 3.88 -9.64
C ASP A 59 8.24 5.26 -9.11
N GLN A 60 7.26 5.27 -8.20
CA GLN A 60 6.67 6.48 -7.63
C GLN A 60 7.20 6.76 -6.23
N GLY A 61 7.98 7.84 -6.11
CA GLY A 61 8.55 8.29 -4.85
C GLY A 61 7.86 9.53 -4.28
N GLY A 62 7.94 9.69 -2.96
CA GLY A 62 7.52 10.87 -2.23
C GLY A 62 8.52 11.31 -1.16
N ASP A 63 8.37 12.55 -0.70
CA ASP A 63 9.13 13.13 0.41
C ASP A 63 8.42 12.96 1.76
N VAL A 64 7.11 12.69 1.74
CA VAL A 64 6.28 12.45 2.93
C VAL A 64 5.62 11.08 2.81
N LYS A 65 5.54 10.31 3.89
CA LYS A 65 4.95 8.97 3.95
C LYS A 65 4.04 8.84 5.17
N LEU A 66 2.90 8.19 4.99
CA LEU A 66 2.03 7.75 6.07
C LEU A 66 1.41 6.41 5.72
N MET A 67 1.62 5.41 6.56
CA MET A 67 1.11 4.05 6.40
C MET A 67 0.57 3.49 7.70
N LEU A 68 -0.51 2.76 7.58
CA LEU A 68 -1.21 2.07 8.65
C LEU A 68 -1.48 0.64 8.20
N ASN A 69 -1.13 -0.33 9.03
CA ASN A 69 -1.43 -1.73 8.81
C ASN A 69 -2.10 -2.29 10.06
N THR A 70 -3.19 -3.02 9.88
CA THR A 70 -3.85 -3.78 10.93
C THR A 70 -4.10 -5.19 10.47
N GLU A 71 -3.84 -6.16 11.34
CA GLU A 71 -3.93 -7.58 11.02
C GLU A 71 -4.45 -8.40 12.20
N LEU A 72 -5.45 -9.22 11.93
CA LEU A 72 -6.02 -10.18 12.87
C LEU A 72 -5.51 -11.58 12.53
N ARG A 73 -4.60 -12.11 13.34
CA ARG A 73 -3.94 -13.41 13.17
C ARG A 73 -4.61 -14.45 14.06
N PHE A 74 -4.87 -15.64 13.55
CA PHE A 74 -5.49 -16.72 14.33
C PHE A 74 -4.91 -18.07 13.96
N LYS A 75 -4.78 -18.94 14.96
CA LYS A 75 -4.25 -20.29 14.77
C LYS A 75 -5.28 -21.15 14.01
N ILE A 76 -4.86 -21.79 12.92
CA ILE A 76 -5.66 -22.77 12.20
C ILE A 76 -5.34 -24.16 12.77
N VAL A 77 -4.07 -24.60 12.64
CA VAL A 77 -3.59 -25.89 13.14
C VAL A 77 -2.08 -25.87 13.28
N SER A 78 -1.53 -26.46 14.34
CA SER A 78 -0.07 -26.58 14.54
C SER A 78 0.68 -25.25 14.29
N VAL A 79 1.56 -25.19 13.29
CA VAL A 79 2.34 -24.00 12.88
C VAL A 79 1.63 -23.10 11.85
N LEU A 80 0.43 -23.48 11.40
CA LEU A 80 -0.35 -22.77 10.40
C LEU A 80 -1.32 -21.77 11.05
N TYR A 81 -1.22 -20.52 10.60
CA TYR A 81 -2.07 -19.42 11.05
C TYR A 81 -2.73 -18.75 9.85
N GLY A 82 -3.97 -18.34 10.03
CA GLY A 82 -4.66 -17.43 9.12
C GLY A 82 -4.45 -15.99 9.56
N ALA A 83 -4.63 -15.04 8.64
CA ALA A 83 -4.97 -13.68 9.02
C ALA A 83 -5.86 -12.97 8.02
N LEU A 84 -6.55 -11.98 8.55
CA LEU A 84 -7.28 -10.96 7.82
C LEU A 84 -6.61 -9.61 8.08
N PHE A 85 -6.53 -8.75 7.08
CA PHE A 85 -5.82 -7.49 7.24
C PHE A 85 -6.44 -6.34 6.46
N ALA A 86 -6.18 -5.13 6.94
CA ALA A 86 -6.41 -3.91 6.20
C ALA A 86 -5.15 -3.04 6.24
N ASP A 87 -4.78 -2.51 5.08
CA ASP A 87 -3.63 -1.65 4.88
C ASP A 87 -4.12 -0.31 4.31
N ALA A 88 -3.62 0.81 4.84
CA ALA A 88 -3.91 2.12 4.34
C ALA A 88 -2.66 2.99 4.29
N GLY A 89 -2.53 3.86 3.30
CA GLY A 89 -1.40 4.76 3.25
C GLY A 89 -1.22 5.49 1.93
N ASN A 90 -0.25 6.39 1.92
CA ASN A 90 0.21 7.06 0.71
C ASN A 90 1.62 7.66 0.93
N VAL A 91 2.23 8.08 -0.18
CA VAL A 91 3.38 8.97 -0.21
C VAL A 91 3.03 10.25 -0.95
N TRP A 92 3.69 11.35 -0.64
CA TRP A 92 3.46 12.66 -1.26
C TRP A 92 4.78 13.37 -1.48
N LEU A 93 4.85 14.30 -2.42
CA LEU A 93 5.94 15.28 -2.49
C LEU A 93 5.66 16.42 -1.53
N ARG A 94 6.72 17.05 -1.02
CA ARG A 94 6.57 18.23 -0.16
C ARG A 94 6.03 19.43 -0.94
N LYS A 95 6.38 19.53 -2.23
CA LYS A 95 5.92 20.55 -3.16
C LYS A 95 5.34 19.88 -4.39
N GLU A 96 4.33 20.49 -4.99
CA GLU A 96 3.75 19.97 -6.23
C GLU A 96 4.78 19.91 -7.36
N ASP A 97 4.78 18.79 -8.07
CA ASP A 97 5.49 18.63 -9.34
C ASP A 97 4.48 18.84 -10.48
N PRO A 98 4.66 19.84 -11.36
CA PRO A 98 3.76 20.09 -12.47
C PRO A 98 3.56 18.91 -13.42
N LYS A 99 4.51 17.97 -13.48
CA LYS A 99 4.40 16.74 -14.28
C LYS A 99 3.61 15.63 -13.56
N ARG A 100 3.35 15.80 -12.27
CA ARG A 100 2.63 14.87 -11.40
C ARG A 100 1.56 15.63 -10.61
N PRO A 101 0.49 16.12 -11.25
CA PRO A 101 -0.55 16.89 -10.58
C PRO A 101 -1.18 16.11 -9.42
N GLY A 102 -1.45 16.79 -8.31
CA GLY A 102 -1.97 16.16 -7.09
C GLY A 102 -0.92 15.42 -6.27
N SER A 103 0.36 15.65 -6.54
CA SER A 103 1.48 15.03 -5.81
C SER A 103 1.80 15.69 -4.46
N GLU A 104 1.35 16.92 -4.25
CA GLU A 104 1.71 17.73 -3.08
C GLU A 104 1.04 17.24 -1.79
N PHE A 105 1.83 17.19 -0.72
CA PHE A 105 1.33 16.95 0.63
C PHE A 105 0.53 18.15 1.14
N LYS A 106 -0.78 17.93 1.35
CA LYS A 106 -1.66 18.89 2.04
C LYS A 106 -2.28 18.21 3.24
N ALA A 107 -2.01 18.74 4.45
CA ALA A 107 -2.50 18.15 5.70
C ALA A 107 -4.02 17.90 5.70
N LYS A 108 -4.78 18.84 5.15
CA LYS A 108 -6.24 18.75 4.99
C LYS A 108 -6.71 17.62 4.07
N ASN A 109 -5.86 17.14 3.16
CA ASN A 109 -6.21 16.12 2.17
C ASN A 109 -5.74 14.71 2.55
N ILE A 110 -4.91 14.56 3.60
CA ILE A 110 -4.27 13.27 3.94
C ILE A 110 -5.28 12.12 3.91
N LEU A 111 -6.37 12.26 4.67
CA LEU A 111 -7.40 11.21 4.78
C LEU A 111 -8.11 10.96 3.45
N ASN A 112 -8.26 11.98 2.61
CA ASN A 112 -8.91 11.90 1.30
C ASN A 112 -8.05 11.22 0.23
N GLU A 113 -6.74 11.18 0.45
CA GLU A 113 -5.75 10.66 -0.49
C GLU A 113 -5.15 9.32 -0.05
N LEU A 114 -5.58 8.73 1.08
CA LEU A 114 -5.13 7.39 1.45
C LEU A 114 -5.65 6.34 0.46
N ALA A 115 -4.74 5.51 -0.05
CA ALA A 115 -5.12 4.24 -0.63
C ALA A 115 -5.47 3.25 0.48
N VAL A 116 -6.41 2.35 0.19
CA VAL A 116 -6.83 1.32 1.16
C VAL A 116 -6.95 -0.01 0.44
N GLY A 117 -6.33 -1.02 1.03
CA GLY A 117 -6.38 -2.41 0.61
C GLY A 117 -6.82 -3.31 1.75
N THR A 118 -7.43 -4.44 1.40
CA THR A 118 -7.75 -5.51 2.34
C THR A 118 -7.41 -6.85 1.74
N GLY A 119 -7.36 -7.88 2.58
CA GLY A 119 -7.05 -9.21 2.12
C GLY A 119 -7.00 -10.24 3.22
N ALA A 120 -6.62 -11.44 2.82
CA ALA A 120 -6.42 -12.58 3.69
C ALA A 120 -5.09 -13.25 3.37
N GLY A 121 -4.55 -13.99 4.34
CA GLY A 121 -3.34 -14.74 4.10
C GLY A 121 -3.09 -15.87 5.07
N LEU A 122 -2.09 -16.67 4.73
CA LEU A 122 -1.60 -17.80 5.50
C LEU A 122 -0.18 -17.52 5.98
N ARG A 123 0.11 -17.96 7.20
CA ARG A 123 1.40 -17.86 7.87
C ARG A 123 1.83 -19.25 8.30
N VAL A 124 3.06 -19.63 7.97
CA VAL A 124 3.73 -20.82 8.51
C VAL A 124 4.83 -20.33 9.44
N ASP A 125 4.69 -20.62 10.72
CA ASP A 125 5.65 -20.27 11.75
C ASP A 125 6.73 -21.37 11.87
N ALA A 126 7.89 -21.14 11.26
CA ALA A 126 9.00 -22.09 11.25
C ALA A 126 9.97 -21.91 12.43
N SER A 127 9.50 -21.36 13.57
CA SER A 127 10.27 -21.07 14.80
C SER A 127 11.38 -20.02 14.69
N ILE A 128 12.06 -19.91 13.53
CA ILE A 128 13.16 -18.96 13.28
C ILE A 128 12.70 -17.82 12.34
N PHE A 129 11.75 -18.10 11.45
CA PHE A 129 11.14 -17.12 10.56
C PHE A 129 9.71 -17.53 10.21
N VAL A 130 8.92 -16.57 9.75
CA VAL A 130 7.56 -16.82 9.26
C VAL A 130 7.54 -16.71 7.74
N ILE A 131 6.90 -17.68 7.08
CA ILE A 131 6.56 -17.60 5.66
C ILE A 131 5.13 -17.10 5.55
N ARG A 132 4.90 -16.11 4.67
CA ARG A 132 3.59 -15.49 4.45
C ARG A 132 3.16 -15.63 3.01
N LEU A 133 1.90 -16.03 2.82
CA LEU A 133 1.19 -16.02 1.55
C LEU A 133 -0.05 -15.16 1.71
N ASP A 134 -0.07 -13.97 1.12
CA ASP A 134 -1.19 -13.03 1.22
C ASP A 134 -1.82 -12.80 -0.16
N VAL A 135 -3.15 -12.74 -0.19
CA VAL A 135 -3.92 -12.26 -1.35
C VAL A 135 -4.64 -10.99 -0.93
N ALA A 136 -4.43 -9.92 -1.68
CA ALA A 136 -4.97 -8.59 -1.37
C ALA A 136 -5.65 -7.98 -2.59
N PHE A 137 -6.60 -7.08 -2.34
CA PHE A 137 -7.26 -6.28 -3.35
C PHE A 137 -7.57 -4.87 -2.85
N PRO A 138 -7.61 -3.87 -3.74
CA PRO A 138 -7.87 -2.49 -3.36
C PRO A 138 -9.35 -2.31 -3.07
N VAL A 139 -9.66 -1.59 -1.99
CA VAL A 139 -11.02 -1.10 -1.68
C VAL A 139 -11.11 0.42 -1.80
N ARG A 140 -9.97 1.10 -1.87
CA ARG A 140 -9.89 2.52 -2.18
C ARG A 140 -8.68 2.87 -3.02
N LYS A 141 -8.91 3.54 -4.15
CA LYS A 141 -7.89 3.99 -5.10
C LYS A 141 -7.82 5.53 -5.10
N PRO A 142 -6.72 6.15 -4.63
CA PRO A 142 -6.69 7.60 -4.40
C PRO A 142 -6.65 8.42 -5.68
N TYR A 143 -6.22 7.80 -6.79
CA TYR A 143 -6.12 8.40 -8.10
C TYR A 143 -7.43 8.45 -8.90
N LEU A 144 -8.52 7.90 -8.37
CA LEU A 144 -9.84 8.07 -8.97
C LEU A 144 -10.43 9.45 -8.62
N PRO A 145 -11.37 9.97 -9.43
CA PRO A 145 -12.10 11.18 -9.12
C PRO A 145 -12.72 11.16 -7.72
N GLU A 146 -12.87 12.33 -7.11
CA GLU A 146 -13.57 12.44 -5.83
C GLU A 146 -15.00 11.87 -5.95
N GLY A 147 -15.46 11.19 -4.89
CA GLY A 147 -16.70 10.42 -4.90
C GLY A 147 -16.58 9.01 -5.51
N GLN A 148 -15.55 8.71 -6.31
CA GLN A 148 -15.35 7.40 -6.96
C GLN A 148 -14.15 6.60 -6.40
N ARG A 149 -13.49 7.13 -5.37
CA ARG A 149 -12.26 6.52 -4.82
C ARG A 149 -12.51 5.21 -4.09
N TRP A 150 -13.67 5.06 -3.45
CA TRP A 150 -14.08 3.79 -2.83
C TRP A 150 -14.65 2.88 -3.91
N VAL A 151 -14.15 1.66 -3.99
CA VAL A 151 -14.44 0.71 -5.08
C VAL A 151 -15.03 -0.60 -4.57
N PHE A 152 -15.67 -0.59 -3.40
CA PHE A 152 -16.29 -1.77 -2.80
C PHE A 152 -17.38 -2.38 -3.69
N ASP A 153 -18.16 -1.52 -4.35
CA ASP A 153 -19.22 -1.86 -5.30
C ASP A 153 -18.69 -2.47 -6.61
N GLN A 154 -17.40 -2.29 -6.90
CA GLN A 154 -16.74 -2.83 -8.09
C GLN A 154 -16.10 -4.19 -7.84
N VAL A 155 -16.11 -4.70 -6.61
CA VAL A 155 -15.49 -5.99 -6.27
C VAL A 155 -16.25 -7.14 -6.93
N SER A 156 -15.55 -7.89 -7.80
CA SER A 156 -16.16 -8.99 -8.56
C SER A 156 -15.25 -10.21 -8.61
N PHE A 157 -15.27 -11.03 -7.56
CA PHE A 157 -14.47 -12.26 -7.51
C PHE A 157 -14.86 -13.32 -8.56
N GLY A 158 -16.10 -13.28 -9.07
CA GLY A 158 -16.54 -14.16 -10.16
C GLY A 158 -15.92 -13.81 -11.51
N SER A 159 -15.57 -12.54 -11.74
CA SER A 159 -14.96 -12.08 -12.98
C SER A 159 -13.47 -12.45 -13.04
N SER A 160 -13.08 -13.20 -14.08
CA SER A 160 -11.67 -13.50 -14.34
C SER A 160 -10.85 -12.25 -14.66
N ALA A 161 -11.46 -11.28 -15.38
CA ALA A 161 -10.83 -10.01 -15.70
C ALA A 161 -10.56 -9.19 -14.43
N TRP A 162 -11.56 -9.04 -13.56
CA TRP A 162 -11.41 -8.31 -12.30
C TRP A 162 -10.34 -8.93 -11.42
N ARG A 163 -10.33 -10.27 -11.30
CA ARG A 163 -9.32 -10.98 -10.51
C ARG A 163 -7.91 -10.75 -11.02
N ARG A 164 -7.71 -10.79 -12.34
CA ARG A 164 -6.40 -10.53 -12.96
C ARG A 164 -5.90 -9.11 -12.72
N GLU A 165 -6.81 -8.14 -12.64
CA GLU A 165 -6.47 -6.73 -12.51
C GLU A 165 -6.32 -6.27 -11.05
N ASN A 166 -7.04 -6.88 -10.11
CA ASN A 166 -7.16 -6.38 -8.74
C ASN A 166 -6.61 -7.32 -7.66
N LEU A 167 -6.44 -8.63 -7.93
CA LEU A 167 -5.82 -9.53 -6.96
C LEU A 167 -4.29 -9.42 -7.06
N ILE A 168 -3.67 -9.10 -5.93
CA ILE A 168 -2.22 -9.13 -5.78
C ILE A 168 -1.86 -10.25 -4.83
N TYR A 169 -1.03 -11.16 -5.35
CA TYR A 169 -0.45 -12.27 -4.61
C TYR A 169 0.91 -11.82 -4.07
N ASN A 170 1.11 -11.99 -2.78
CA ASN A 170 2.31 -11.58 -2.08
C ASN A 170 2.93 -12.78 -1.38
N ILE A 171 4.26 -12.90 -1.48
CA ILE A 171 5.06 -13.83 -0.71
C ILE A 171 5.99 -13.02 0.17
N GLY A 172 6.05 -13.36 1.46
CA GLY A 172 6.92 -12.71 2.43
C GLY A 172 7.70 -13.73 3.24
N ILE A 173 8.97 -13.42 3.50
CA ILE A 173 9.84 -14.17 4.41
C ILE A 173 10.28 -13.21 5.51
N GLY A 174 10.32 -13.72 6.75
CA GLY A 174 10.75 -12.98 7.92
C GLY A 174 9.60 -12.72 8.87
N TYR A 175 9.91 -12.03 9.97
CA TYR A 175 8.86 -11.70 10.92
C TYR A 175 7.75 -10.89 10.23
N PRO A 176 6.48 -11.21 10.49
CA PRO A 176 5.41 -10.26 10.22
C PRO A 176 5.83 -8.94 10.88
N PHE A 177 5.46 -7.81 10.28
CA PHE A 177 5.62 -6.54 11.00
C PHE A 177 5.08 -6.63 12.44
#